data_AF-A0A7S0RYG5-F1
#
_entry.id   AF-A0A7S0RYG5-F1
#
_cell.length_a   1.000
_cell.length_b   1.000
_cell.length_c   1.000
_cell.angle_alpha   90.00
_cell.angle_beta   90.00
_cell.angle_gamma   90.00
#
_symmetry.space_group_name_H-M   'P 1'
#
loop_
_entity.id
_entity.type
_entity.pdbx_description
1 polymer ?
#
loop_
_entity_poly.entity_id
_entity_poly.type
_entity_poly.pdbx_seq_one_letter_code
_entity_poly.pdbx_strand_id
1 'polypeptide(L)'
;SVTTEAGEVAEFLKQRSGAGSGSMKVIFCTYKSAHKLGEAQRLLGSEHRFDLAIFDEAHHTATMKHSYGAHALDDSNVHIQYRVFMTATERVGERQLENGCDEDRKVFSMDNESDYGSLAYKLSYSDAVRDNLAKRIQVVRGNLDGLYDVKVHDSICDYRIDVDKQKIQAHDVARGVAVAKAMKEYGAQKVLIFFNRNDDAQAFASWAPALKEMPSDLQVWALHGSPRMTIAERTAILEQFSHAE
;
A
#
# COMPACT_ATOMS: atom_id res chain seq x y z
N SER A 1 -11.32 -8.79 -20.34
CA SER A 1 -9.97 -8.96 -20.91
C SER A 1 -9.00 -8.11 -20.11
N VAL A 2 -7.70 -8.42 -20.18
CA VAL A 2 -6.61 -7.59 -19.63
C VAL A 2 -5.73 -7.20 -20.80
N THR A 3 -5.35 -5.93 -20.90
CA THR A 3 -4.58 -5.41 -22.04
C THR A 3 -3.68 -4.26 -21.63
N THR A 4 -2.58 -4.08 -22.37
CA THR A 4 -1.70 -2.91 -22.33
C THR A 4 -1.77 -2.10 -23.62
N GLU A 5 -2.61 -2.51 -24.58
CA GLU A 5 -2.67 -1.95 -25.92
C GLU A 5 -3.83 -0.95 -26.04
N ALA A 6 -3.52 0.29 -26.40
CA ALA A 6 -4.51 1.35 -26.56
C ALA A 6 -5.56 1.03 -27.64
N GLY A 7 -5.18 0.28 -28.68
CA GLY A 7 -6.09 -0.16 -29.73
C GLY A 7 -7.20 -1.08 -29.21
N GLU A 8 -6.86 -2.03 -28.33
CA GLU A 8 -7.87 -2.93 -27.73
C GLU A 8 -8.82 -2.17 -26.81
N VAL A 9 -8.31 -1.17 -26.08
CA VAL A 9 -9.13 -0.27 -25.27
C VAL A 9 -10.09 0.53 -26.17
N ALA A 10 -9.60 1.09 -27.28
CA ALA A 10 -10.43 1.83 -28.24
C ALA A 10 -11.53 0.94 -28.85
N GLU A 11 -11.21 -0.29 -29.24
CA GLU A 11 -12.21 -1.23 -29.79
C GLU A 11 -13.27 -1.60 -28.75
N PHE A 12 -12.88 -1.85 -27.49
CA PHE A 12 -13.83 -2.05 -26.40
C PHE A 12 -14.78 -0.85 -26.24
N LEU A 13 -14.24 0.38 -26.32
CA LEU A 13 -15.01 1.62 -26.23
C LEU A 13 -15.93 1.86 -27.44
N LYS A 14 -15.61 1.35 -28.64
CA LYS A 14 -16.48 1.41 -29.83
C LYS A 14 -17.65 0.42 -29.82
N GLN A 15 -17.47 -0.75 -29.21
CA GLN A 15 -18.47 -1.83 -29.25
C GLN A 15 -19.85 -1.32 -28.80
N ARG A 16 -20.88 -1.42 -29.66
CA ARG A 16 -22.22 -1.04 -29.24
C ARG A 16 -22.70 -2.03 -28.20
N SER A 17 -23.17 -1.51 -27.08
CA SER A 17 -24.05 -2.21 -26.15
C SER A 17 -25.17 -2.87 -26.95
N GLY A 18 -25.42 -4.17 -26.74
CA GLY A 18 -26.52 -4.88 -27.40
C GLY A 18 -27.84 -4.12 -27.28
N ALA A 19 -28.71 -4.25 -28.28
CA ALA A 19 -29.98 -3.54 -28.36
C ALA A 19 -30.89 -3.86 -27.16
N GLY A 20 -30.86 -2.99 -26.15
CA GLY A 20 -31.68 -3.07 -24.95
C GLY A 20 -30.93 -2.55 -23.72
N SER A 21 -31.19 -1.29 -23.35
CA SER A 21 -30.60 -0.54 -22.22
C SER A 21 -29.14 -0.12 -22.41
N GLY A 22 -28.85 1.17 -22.20
CA GLY A 22 -27.50 1.73 -22.29
C GLY A 22 -26.52 0.96 -21.41
N SER A 23 -25.58 0.23 -22.01
CA SER A 23 -24.65 -0.56 -21.21
C SER A 23 -23.53 0.35 -20.70
N MET A 24 -23.42 0.45 -19.39
CA MET A 24 -22.25 1.03 -18.74
C MET A 24 -21.01 0.23 -19.14
N LYS A 25 -19.95 0.93 -19.56
CA LYS A 25 -18.63 0.33 -19.79
C LYS A 25 -17.73 0.73 -18.64
N VAL A 26 -17.08 -0.26 -18.04
CA VAL A 26 -16.17 -0.06 -16.91
C VAL A 26 -14.77 -0.53 -17.32
N ILE A 27 -13.78 0.32 -17.09
CA ILE A 27 -12.36 0.00 -17.28
C ILE A 27 -11.69 0.14 -15.93
N PHE A 28 -11.09 -0.96 -15.45
CA PHE A 28 -10.17 -0.90 -14.33
C PHE A 28 -8.77 -0.62 -14.88
N CYS A 29 -8.15 0.46 -14.42
CA CYS A 29 -6.86 0.91 -14.91
C CYS A 29 -5.94 1.19 -13.73
N THR A 30 -4.68 0.77 -13.82
CA THR A 30 -3.65 1.22 -12.88
C THR A 30 -3.18 2.62 -13.26
N TYR A 31 -2.74 3.43 -12.29
CA TYR A 31 -2.17 4.75 -12.58
C TYR A 31 -1.05 4.70 -13.62
N LYS A 32 -0.18 3.68 -13.55
CA LYS A 32 0.92 3.47 -14.51
C LYS A 32 0.44 3.27 -15.95
N SER A 33 -0.76 2.72 -16.13
CA SER A 33 -1.37 2.45 -17.43
C SER A 33 -2.33 3.54 -17.91
N ALA A 34 -2.57 4.59 -17.13
CA ALA A 34 -3.56 5.62 -17.45
C ALA A 34 -3.31 6.32 -18.81
N HIS A 35 -2.04 6.44 -19.22
CA HIS A 35 -1.66 6.98 -20.53
C HIS A 35 -2.27 6.22 -21.72
N LYS A 36 -2.55 4.92 -21.54
CA LYS A 36 -3.23 4.10 -22.56
C LYS A 36 -4.67 4.52 -22.80
N LEU A 37 -5.33 5.12 -21.80
CA LEU A 37 -6.69 5.65 -21.95
C LEU A 37 -6.68 6.90 -22.86
N GLY A 38 -5.71 7.80 -22.66
CA GLY A 38 -5.53 8.98 -23.52
C GLY A 38 -5.13 8.61 -24.94
N GLU A 39 -4.25 7.62 -25.12
CA GLU A 39 -3.93 7.04 -26.43
C GLU A 39 -5.18 6.47 -27.11
N ALA A 40 -6.01 5.71 -26.38
CA ALA A 40 -7.26 5.17 -26.89
C ALA A 40 -8.25 6.27 -27.31
N GLN A 41 -8.40 7.33 -26.51
CA GLN A 41 -9.23 8.50 -26.87
C GLN A 41 -8.78 9.12 -28.18
N ARG A 42 -7.47 9.31 -28.39
CA ARG A 42 -6.93 9.84 -29.66
C ARG A 42 -7.26 8.96 -30.87
N LEU A 43 -7.34 7.64 -30.69
CA LEU A 43 -7.77 6.70 -31.75
C LEU A 43 -9.28 6.78 -32.03
N LEU A 44 -10.09 7.22 -31.07
CA LEU A 44 -11.53 7.40 -31.20
C LEU A 44 -11.94 8.78 -31.73
N GLY A 45 -11.08 9.77 -31.55
CA GLY A 45 -11.30 11.18 -31.89
C GLY A 45 -11.40 12.06 -30.65
N SER A 46 -11.14 13.37 -30.83
CA SER A 46 -11.06 14.38 -29.75
C SER A 46 -12.33 14.54 -28.93
N GLU A 47 -13.48 14.17 -29.48
CA GLU A 47 -14.79 14.28 -28.81
C GLU A 47 -15.04 13.16 -27.80
N HIS A 48 -14.22 12.10 -27.81
CA HIS A 48 -14.42 10.98 -26.89
C HIS A 48 -13.98 11.37 -25.48
N ARG A 49 -14.86 11.15 -24.50
CA ARG A 49 -14.60 11.42 -23.09
C ARG A 49 -15.09 10.27 -22.22
N PHE A 50 -14.46 10.09 -21.07
CA PHE A 50 -15.03 9.27 -20.00
C PHE A 50 -16.02 10.10 -19.21
N ASP A 51 -17.23 9.58 -18.97
CA ASP A 51 -18.23 10.30 -18.18
C ASP A 51 -17.84 10.40 -16.71
N LEU A 52 -17.21 9.36 -16.15
CA LEU A 52 -16.80 9.29 -14.75
C LEU A 52 -15.49 8.52 -14.61
N ALA A 53 -14.59 9.02 -13.79
CA ALA A 53 -13.43 8.28 -13.28
C ALA A 53 -13.40 8.31 -11.75
N ILE A 54 -13.11 7.14 -11.16
CA ILE A 54 -12.92 6.97 -9.72
C ILE A 54 -11.45 6.72 -9.48
N PHE A 55 -10.83 7.62 -8.71
CA PHE A 55 -9.43 7.59 -8.32
C PHE A 55 -9.32 7.00 -6.92
N ASP A 56 -9.11 5.69 -6.86
CA ASP A 56 -8.86 4.98 -5.60
C ASP A 56 -7.42 5.20 -5.13
N GLU A 57 -7.21 5.23 -3.82
CA GLU A 57 -5.97 5.66 -3.17
C GLU A 57 -5.39 6.94 -3.77
N ALA A 58 -6.25 7.96 -3.91
CA ALA A 58 -5.96 9.21 -4.61
C ALA A 58 -4.72 9.96 -4.08
N HIS A 59 -4.26 9.68 -2.86
CA HIS A 59 -3.01 10.23 -2.33
C HIS A 59 -1.77 9.86 -3.14
N HIS A 60 -1.82 8.80 -3.95
CA HIS A 60 -0.76 8.46 -4.91
C HIS A 60 -0.70 9.41 -6.12
N THR A 61 -1.76 10.19 -6.37
CA THR A 61 -1.82 11.18 -7.45
C THR A 61 -1.27 12.55 -7.04
N ALA A 62 -1.12 12.79 -5.73
CA ALA A 62 -0.47 13.94 -5.11
C ALA A 62 1.07 13.86 -5.25
N THR A 63 1.53 13.98 -6.49
CA THR A 63 2.94 13.84 -6.92
C THR A 63 3.24 14.85 -8.02
N MET A 64 4.42 14.78 -8.65
CA MET A 64 4.82 15.68 -9.74
C MET A 64 3.87 15.55 -10.95
N LYS A 65 3.57 16.69 -11.59
CA LYS A 65 2.58 16.81 -12.69
C LYS A 65 2.79 15.83 -13.85
N HIS A 66 4.04 15.52 -14.19
CA HIS A 66 4.38 14.63 -15.31
C HIS A 66 4.61 13.17 -14.91
N SER A 67 4.35 12.82 -13.66
CA SER A 67 4.46 11.43 -13.21
C SER A 67 3.26 10.61 -13.69
N TYR A 68 3.45 9.29 -13.78
CA TYR A 68 2.36 8.36 -14.07
C TYR A 68 1.18 8.46 -13.08
N GLY A 69 1.46 8.80 -11.81
CA GLY A 69 0.42 8.95 -10.78
C GLY A 69 -0.52 10.12 -11.05
N ALA A 70 -0.01 11.21 -11.63
CA ALA A 70 -0.78 12.42 -11.90
C ALA A 70 -1.34 12.50 -13.32
N HIS A 71 -1.01 11.55 -14.21
CA HIS A 71 -1.27 11.67 -15.65
C HIS A 71 -2.74 11.92 -15.99
N ALA A 72 -3.67 11.21 -15.34
CA ALA A 72 -5.11 11.34 -15.59
C ALA A 72 -5.79 12.51 -14.87
N LEU A 73 -5.05 13.32 -14.10
CA LEU A 73 -5.56 14.55 -13.49
C LEU A 73 -5.74 15.66 -14.54
N ASP A 74 -4.96 15.64 -15.62
CA ASP A 74 -4.99 16.64 -16.68
C ASP A 74 -5.89 16.19 -17.84
N ASP A 75 -6.92 16.98 -18.17
CA ASP A 75 -7.85 16.69 -19.27
C ASP A 75 -7.18 16.68 -20.65
N SER A 76 -6.01 17.32 -20.79
CA SER A 76 -5.22 17.23 -22.03
C SER A 76 -4.59 15.84 -22.23
N ASN A 77 -4.39 15.08 -21.14
CA ASN A 77 -3.86 13.73 -21.18
C ASN A 77 -4.96 12.69 -21.33
N VAL A 78 -5.99 12.77 -20.48
CA VAL A 78 -7.16 11.88 -20.49
C VAL A 78 -8.40 12.72 -20.23
N HIS A 79 -9.27 12.84 -21.23
CA HIS A 79 -10.45 13.68 -21.15
C HIS A 79 -11.55 13.01 -20.32
N ILE A 80 -11.83 13.53 -19.13
CA ILE A 80 -12.76 12.94 -18.16
C ILE A 80 -13.72 14.03 -17.67
N GLN A 81 -15.02 13.77 -17.79
CA GLN A 81 -16.07 14.73 -17.43
C GLN A 81 -16.20 14.94 -15.92
N TYR A 82 -16.21 13.85 -15.14
CA TYR A 82 -16.31 13.89 -13.68
C TYR A 82 -15.24 13.00 -13.05
N ARG A 83 -14.55 13.52 -12.03
CA ARG A 83 -13.55 12.78 -11.25
C ARG A 83 -14.01 12.69 -9.80
N VAL A 84 -13.95 11.49 -9.23
CA VAL A 84 -14.18 11.26 -7.80
C VAL A 84 -12.89 10.72 -7.20
N PHE A 85 -12.39 11.40 -6.18
CA PHE A 85 -11.17 11.02 -5.46
C PHE A 85 -11.53 10.35 -4.15
N MET A 86 -11.02 9.14 -3.94
CA MET A 86 -11.23 8.36 -2.73
C MET A 86 -9.87 8.06 -2.09
N THR A 87 -9.75 8.33 -0.79
CA THR A 87 -8.56 7.92 -0.02
C THR A 87 -8.86 7.85 1.46
N ALA A 88 -8.15 6.98 2.18
CA ALA A 88 -8.12 6.96 3.64
C ALA A 88 -7.05 7.90 4.23
N THR A 89 -6.01 8.24 3.45
CA THR A 89 -4.84 9.01 3.92
C THR A 89 -4.57 10.17 2.96
N GLU A 90 -5.22 11.30 3.19
CA GLU A 90 -4.99 12.52 2.41
C GLU A 90 -3.50 12.93 2.47
N ARG A 91 -2.90 13.24 1.31
CA ARG A 91 -1.56 13.84 1.26
C ARG A 91 -1.71 15.35 1.12
N VAL A 92 -1.42 16.05 2.21
CA VAL A 92 -1.45 17.51 2.31
C VAL A 92 -0.02 18.00 2.46
N GLY A 93 0.45 18.81 1.51
CA GLY A 93 1.69 19.58 1.53
C GLY A 93 2.88 19.01 2.34
N GLU A 94 3.67 18.12 1.75
CA GLU A 94 5.12 18.20 2.02
C GLU A 94 5.59 19.48 1.33
N ARG A 95 5.92 20.49 2.15
CA ARG A 95 6.35 21.85 1.75
C ARG A 95 7.02 21.85 0.38
N GLN A 96 6.49 22.70 -0.51
CA GLN A 96 7.23 23.19 -1.65
C GLN A 96 8.64 23.56 -1.17
N LEU A 97 9.65 22.99 -1.81
CA LEU A 97 10.91 23.69 -1.95
C LEU A 97 10.56 24.97 -2.72
N GLU A 98 10.31 26.07 -2.01
CA GLU A 98 10.03 27.42 -2.53
C GLU A 98 11.19 28.01 -3.38
N ASN A 99 12.13 27.17 -3.83
CA ASN A 99 13.31 27.57 -4.57
C ASN A 99 13.24 27.00 -5.99
N GLY A 100 12.45 27.63 -6.84
CA GLY A 100 12.59 27.45 -8.28
C GLY A 100 11.31 27.70 -9.04
N CYS A 101 11.34 28.74 -9.88
CA CYS A 101 10.32 29.18 -10.83
C CYS A 101 10.12 28.19 -11.99
N ASP A 102 10.04 26.89 -11.69
CA ASP A 102 10.01 25.81 -12.66
C ASP A 102 8.69 25.04 -12.48
N GLU A 103 7.72 25.30 -13.35
CA GLU A 103 6.38 24.70 -13.28
C GLU A 103 6.42 23.16 -13.25
N ASP A 104 7.50 22.58 -13.79
CA ASP A 104 7.74 21.15 -13.87
C ASP A 104 7.99 20.48 -12.50
N ARG A 105 8.24 21.26 -11.44
CA ARG A 105 8.48 20.75 -10.07
C ARG A 105 7.26 20.86 -9.15
N LYS A 106 6.11 21.31 -9.66
CA LYS A 106 4.89 21.43 -8.87
C LYS A 106 4.40 20.04 -8.44
N VAL A 107 4.35 19.81 -7.14
CA VAL A 107 3.76 18.62 -6.53
C VAL A 107 2.29 18.92 -6.25
N PHE A 108 1.41 18.03 -6.72
CA PHE A 108 -0.02 18.12 -6.40
C PHE A 108 -0.25 17.88 -4.89
N SER A 109 -1.17 18.65 -4.31
CA SER A 109 -1.59 18.52 -2.92
C SER A 109 -3.11 18.35 -2.90
N MET A 110 -3.62 17.43 -2.08
CA MET A 110 -5.05 17.07 -2.08
C MET A 110 -5.97 18.16 -1.51
N ASP A 111 -5.39 19.17 -0.85
CA ASP A 111 -6.11 20.36 -0.37
C ASP A 111 -6.32 21.42 -1.46
N ASN A 112 -5.75 21.22 -2.67
CA ASN A 112 -6.03 22.10 -3.80
C ASN A 112 -7.36 21.73 -4.46
N GLU A 113 -8.42 22.48 -4.13
CA GLU A 113 -9.74 22.30 -4.72
C GLU A 113 -9.76 22.49 -6.26
N SER A 114 -8.81 23.20 -6.86
CA SER A 114 -8.75 23.32 -8.33
C SER A 114 -8.44 21.99 -9.01
N ASP A 115 -7.69 21.12 -8.33
CA ASP A 115 -7.21 19.85 -8.89
C ASP A 115 -8.07 18.67 -8.42
N TYR A 116 -8.54 18.70 -7.16
CA TYR A 116 -9.26 17.60 -6.52
C TYR A 116 -10.75 17.87 -6.27
N GLY A 117 -11.21 19.11 -6.45
CA GLY A 117 -12.55 19.53 -6.08
C GLY A 117 -12.75 19.64 -4.56
N SER A 118 -13.96 20.01 -4.17
CA SER A 118 -14.34 20.13 -2.76
C SER A 118 -14.54 18.76 -2.10
N LEU A 119 -14.25 18.66 -0.80
CA LEU A 119 -14.54 17.47 0.01
C LEU A 119 -16.04 17.18 0.06
N ALA A 120 -16.49 16.14 -0.62
CA ALA A 120 -17.90 15.76 -0.66
C ALA A 120 -18.37 15.03 0.62
N TYR A 121 -17.52 14.16 1.18
CA TYR A 121 -17.83 13.37 2.37
C TYR A 121 -16.55 12.93 3.08
N LYS A 122 -16.57 12.89 4.42
CA LYS A 122 -15.47 12.40 5.26
C LYS A 122 -16.01 11.54 6.38
N LEU A 123 -15.57 10.28 6.41
CA LEU A 123 -15.74 9.39 7.55
C LEU A 123 -14.41 9.32 8.29
N SER A 124 -14.28 10.02 9.42
CA SER A 124 -13.04 9.96 10.21
C SER A 124 -12.90 8.60 10.89
N TYR A 125 -11.66 8.21 11.20
CA TYR A 125 -11.40 7.00 12.00
C TYR A 125 -12.14 7.04 13.36
N SER A 126 -12.18 8.21 14.00
CA SER A 126 -12.87 8.38 15.29
C SER A 126 -14.38 8.19 15.17
N ASP A 127 -14.99 8.69 14.09
CA ASP A 127 -16.41 8.46 13.79
C ASP A 127 -16.68 6.99 13.48
N ALA A 128 -15.84 6.36 12.65
CA ALA A 128 -15.96 4.93 12.33
C ALA A 128 -15.87 4.05 13.59
N VAL A 129 -14.99 4.37 14.54
CA VAL A 129 -14.92 3.67 15.83
C VAL A 129 -16.15 3.94 16.70
N ARG A 130 -16.61 5.20 16.78
CA ARG A 130 -17.81 5.58 17.55
C ARG A 130 -19.06 4.84 17.03
N ASP A 131 -19.16 4.70 15.72
CA ASP A 131 -20.32 4.13 15.04
C ASP A 131 -20.19 2.59 14.87
N ASN A 132 -19.21 1.96 15.52
CA ASN A 132 -18.92 0.52 15.47
C ASN A 132 -18.61 -0.03 14.05
N LEU A 133 -18.17 0.82 13.12
CA LEU A 133 -17.74 0.44 11.78
C LEU A 133 -16.26 0.00 11.75
N ALA A 134 -15.46 0.44 12.72
CA ALA A 134 -14.04 0.10 12.85
C ALA A 134 -13.67 -0.29 14.29
N LYS A 135 -12.63 -1.12 14.44
CA LYS A 135 -12.07 -1.44 15.76
C LYS A 135 -11.09 -0.36 16.21
N ARG A 136 -11.06 -0.11 17.52
CA ARG A 136 -10.07 0.78 18.14
C ARG A 136 -8.69 0.15 18.06
N ILE A 137 -7.72 0.91 17.55
CA ILE A 137 -6.31 0.56 17.47
C ILE A 137 -5.64 1.05 18.75
N GLN A 138 -4.87 0.17 19.39
CA GLN A 138 -4.01 0.50 20.51
C GLN A 138 -2.56 0.54 20.02
N VAL A 139 -1.91 1.70 20.19
CA VAL A 139 -0.49 1.84 19.88
C VAL A 139 0.32 1.54 21.13
N VAL A 140 1.10 0.47 21.09
CA VAL A 140 1.99 0.07 22.18
C VAL A 140 3.43 0.36 21.76
N ARG A 141 4.17 1.05 22.61
CA ARG A 141 5.63 1.21 22.44
C ARG A 141 6.31 0.38 23.51
N GLY A 142 6.96 -0.70 23.09
CA GLY A 142 7.80 -1.49 23.97
C GLY A 142 9.18 -0.86 24.07
N ASN A 143 9.58 -0.47 25.28
CA ASN A 143 10.99 -0.23 25.57
C ASN A 143 11.60 -1.57 25.95
N LEU A 144 12.69 -1.95 25.28
CA LEU A 144 13.43 -3.17 25.59
C LEU A 144 14.45 -2.95 26.72
N ASP A 145 14.23 -1.94 27.56
CA ASP A 145 15.08 -1.62 28.71
C ASP A 145 15.08 -2.84 29.65
N GLY A 146 16.27 -3.43 29.87
CA GLY A 146 16.44 -4.62 30.71
C GLY A 146 16.60 -5.96 30.00
N LEU A 147 16.39 -6.08 28.68
CA LEU A 147 17.08 -7.16 27.91
C LEU A 147 18.57 -6.82 27.73
N TYR A 148 18.89 -5.55 27.91
CA TYR A 148 20.21 -4.94 27.77
C TYR A 148 20.71 -4.42 29.13
N ASP A 149 20.86 -5.28 30.14
CA ASP A 149 21.70 -4.96 31.31
C ASP A 149 23.19 -5.15 30.97
N VAL A 150 23.58 -4.66 29.80
CA VAL A 150 24.96 -4.62 29.33
C VAL A 150 25.22 -3.18 28.94
N LYS A 151 25.82 -2.44 29.88
CA LYS A 151 26.46 -1.15 29.65
C LYS A 151 27.45 -1.25 28.48
N VAL A 152 27.05 -1.08 27.23
CA VAL A 152 28.03 -0.82 26.15
C VAL A 152 27.39 0.00 25.04
N HIS A 153 27.57 1.32 25.17
CA HIS A 153 27.65 2.23 24.03
C HIS A 153 28.75 1.68 23.09
N ASP A 154 28.43 1.48 21.80
CA ASP A 154 29.34 1.16 20.69
C ASP A 154 29.72 -0.30 20.36
N SER A 155 29.20 -1.36 21.01
CA SER A 155 29.63 -2.76 20.66
C SER A 155 28.52 -3.81 20.47
N ILE A 156 27.26 -3.46 20.65
CA ILE A 156 26.13 -4.42 20.54
C ILE A 156 25.85 -4.85 19.09
N CYS A 157 26.29 -4.07 18.10
CA CYS A 157 26.07 -4.39 16.68
C CYS A 157 26.74 -5.70 16.23
N ASP A 158 27.77 -6.18 16.95
CA ASP A 158 28.49 -7.41 16.60
C ASP A 158 28.19 -8.61 17.51
N TYR A 159 27.36 -8.45 18.56
CA TYR A 159 27.03 -9.56 19.45
C TYR A 159 26.00 -10.49 18.79
N ARG A 160 26.37 -11.77 18.64
CA ARG A 160 25.51 -12.81 18.04
C ARG A 160 25.15 -13.87 19.07
N ILE A 161 23.89 -14.26 19.05
CA ILE A 161 23.28 -15.27 19.92
C ILE A 161 23.01 -16.51 19.06
N ASP A 162 23.36 -17.68 19.58
CA ASP A 162 23.04 -18.96 18.94
C ASP A 162 21.55 -19.28 19.14
N VAL A 163 20.79 -19.33 18.04
CA VAL A 163 19.39 -19.75 17.99
C VAL A 163 19.29 -20.87 16.95
N ASP A 164 18.93 -22.08 17.39
CA ASP A 164 18.86 -23.29 16.55
C ASP A 164 20.05 -23.44 15.57
N LYS A 165 21.27 -23.42 16.11
CA LYS A 165 22.55 -23.53 15.37
C LYS A 165 22.84 -22.39 14.39
N GLN A 166 22.04 -21.34 14.39
CA GLN A 166 22.28 -20.11 13.63
C GLN A 166 22.77 -19.00 14.55
N LYS A 167 23.75 -18.22 14.09
CA LYS A 167 24.25 -17.04 14.82
C LYS A 167 23.48 -15.79 14.40
N ILE A 168 22.52 -15.40 15.21
CA ILE A 168 21.61 -14.28 14.96
C ILE A 168 22.09 -13.05 15.72
N GLN A 169 21.95 -11.85 15.15
CA GLN A 169 22.31 -10.63 15.85
C GLN A 169 21.40 -10.44 17.08
N ALA A 170 21.98 -10.03 18.20
CA ALA A 170 21.23 -9.87 19.45
C ALA A 170 20.07 -8.86 19.32
N HIS A 171 20.23 -7.86 18.46
CA HIS A 171 19.18 -6.88 18.18
C HIS A 171 17.94 -7.52 17.50
N ASP A 172 18.14 -8.53 16.63
CA ASP A 172 17.05 -9.25 15.97
C ASP A 172 16.36 -10.22 16.92
N VAL A 173 17.13 -10.94 17.75
CA VAL A 173 16.58 -11.80 18.81
C VAL A 173 15.70 -10.98 19.75
N ALA A 174 16.13 -9.77 20.13
CA ALA A 174 15.36 -8.88 20.98
C ALA A 174 14.04 -8.44 20.33
N ARG A 175 14.00 -8.23 19.00
CA ARG A 175 12.74 -8.00 18.26
C ARG A 175 11.79 -9.20 18.37
N GLY A 176 12.32 -10.41 18.20
CA GLY A 176 11.55 -11.65 18.38
C GLY A 176 10.96 -11.78 19.79
N VAL A 177 11.77 -11.53 20.81
CA VAL A 177 11.31 -11.51 22.21
C VAL A 177 10.27 -10.42 22.46
N ALA A 178 10.43 -9.23 21.86
CA ALA A 178 9.44 -8.16 21.96
C ALA A 178 8.08 -8.58 21.37
N VAL A 179 8.08 -9.23 20.21
CA VAL A 179 6.87 -9.76 19.58
C VAL A 179 6.22 -10.81 20.48
N ALA A 180 7.00 -11.78 20.98
CA ALA A 180 6.49 -12.82 21.89
C ALA A 180 5.84 -12.24 23.15
N LYS A 181 6.49 -11.23 23.77
CA LYS A 181 5.95 -10.51 24.92
C LYS A 181 4.65 -9.79 24.57
N ALA A 182 4.60 -9.09 23.45
CA ALA A 182 3.40 -8.40 23.00
C ALA A 182 2.24 -9.37 22.73
N MET A 183 2.51 -10.51 22.10
CA MET A 183 1.49 -11.56 21.89
C MET A 183 0.90 -12.04 23.21
N LYS A 184 1.76 -12.30 24.20
CA LYS A 184 1.32 -12.77 25.52
C LYS A 184 0.56 -11.70 26.30
N GLU A 185 1.05 -10.46 26.30
CA GLU A 185 0.47 -9.35 27.07
C GLU A 185 -0.88 -8.89 26.50
N TYR A 186 -1.00 -8.83 25.18
CA TYR A 186 -2.19 -8.32 24.49
C TYR A 186 -3.09 -9.42 23.92
N GLY A 187 -2.75 -10.69 24.14
CA GLY A 187 -3.53 -11.84 23.63
C GLY A 187 -3.59 -11.89 22.10
N ALA A 188 -2.55 -11.40 21.41
CA ALA A 188 -2.55 -11.36 19.95
C ALA A 188 -2.30 -12.76 19.37
N GLN A 189 -3.31 -13.30 18.69
CA GLN A 189 -3.23 -14.60 18.01
C GLN A 189 -2.56 -14.50 16.63
N LYS A 190 -2.72 -13.35 15.97
CA LYS A 190 -2.19 -13.09 14.64
C LYS A 190 -1.34 -11.84 14.65
N VAL A 191 -0.14 -11.93 14.08
CA VAL A 191 0.81 -10.82 14.05
C VAL A 191 1.33 -10.65 12.63
N LEU A 192 1.31 -9.41 12.13
CA LEU A 192 2.02 -9.00 10.93
C LEU A 192 3.25 -8.21 11.36
N ILE A 193 4.42 -8.62 10.87
CA ILE A 193 5.70 -7.98 11.16
C ILE A 193 6.26 -7.45 9.83
N PHE A 194 6.67 -6.18 9.83
CA PHE A 194 7.19 -5.51 8.65
C PHE A 194 8.71 -5.37 8.76
N PHE A 195 9.41 -5.80 7.71
CA PHE A 195 10.85 -5.66 7.57
C PHE A 195 11.17 -4.79 6.35
N ASN A 196 12.30 -4.08 6.41
CA ASN A 196 12.77 -3.27 5.29
C ASN A 196 13.29 -4.12 4.11
N ARG A 197 13.73 -5.36 4.38
CA ARG A 197 14.29 -6.27 3.37
C ARG A 197 13.61 -7.63 3.42
N ASN A 198 13.40 -8.21 2.23
CA ASN A 198 12.86 -9.57 2.10
C ASN A 198 13.76 -10.62 2.78
N ASP A 199 15.09 -10.47 2.68
CA ASP A 199 16.03 -11.40 3.30
C ASP A 199 15.90 -11.41 4.83
N ASP A 200 15.65 -10.25 5.45
CA ASP A 200 15.48 -10.12 6.90
C ASP A 200 14.18 -10.79 7.36
N ALA A 201 13.09 -10.60 6.61
CA ALA A 201 11.82 -11.28 6.87
C ALA A 201 11.97 -12.81 6.75
N GLN A 202 12.69 -13.27 5.73
CA GLN A 202 12.93 -14.70 5.50
C GLN A 202 13.81 -15.31 6.60
N ALA A 203 14.85 -14.59 7.02
CA ALA A 203 15.70 -15.00 8.13
C ALA A 203 14.87 -15.06 9.42
N PHE A 204 14.10 -14.01 9.74
CA PHE A 204 13.25 -14.00 10.93
C PHE A 204 12.29 -15.19 10.94
N ALA A 205 11.63 -15.50 9.83
CA ALA A 205 10.73 -16.63 9.74
C ALA A 205 11.42 -18.00 9.95
N SER A 206 12.72 -18.11 9.66
CA SER A 206 13.45 -19.37 9.83
C SER A 206 13.90 -19.65 11.26
N TRP A 207 14.27 -18.63 12.02
CA TRP A 207 14.81 -18.81 13.38
C TRP A 207 13.85 -18.38 14.49
N ALA A 208 12.91 -17.46 14.25
CA ALA A 208 12.03 -16.95 15.30
C ALA A 208 11.16 -18.02 15.98
N PRO A 209 10.61 -19.03 15.25
CA PRO A 209 9.88 -20.13 15.90
C PRO A 209 10.70 -20.93 16.91
N ALA A 210 12.03 -20.91 16.81
CA ALA A 210 12.93 -21.60 17.75
C ALA A 210 13.21 -20.81 19.04
N LEU A 211 12.74 -19.57 19.15
CA LEU A 211 12.83 -18.81 20.41
C LEU A 211 11.94 -19.45 21.48
N LYS A 212 12.50 -19.64 22.67
CA LYS A 212 11.79 -20.22 23.81
C LYS A 212 10.57 -19.39 24.23
N GLU A 213 10.63 -18.08 24.01
CA GLU A 213 9.58 -17.14 24.35
C GLU A 213 8.39 -17.21 23.39
N MET A 214 8.59 -17.70 22.16
CA MET A 214 7.52 -17.86 21.18
C MET A 214 6.60 -19.04 21.53
N PRO A 215 5.30 -18.97 21.17
CA PRO A 215 4.42 -20.13 21.24
C PRO A 215 4.97 -21.30 20.41
N SER A 216 4.92 -22.51 20.96
CA SER A 216 5.50 -23.70 20.32
C SER A 216 4.78 -24.14 19.04
N ASP A 217 3.53 -23.74 18.89
CA ASP A 217 2.65 -23.99 17.75
C ASP A 217 2.57 -22.80 16.77
N LEU A 218 3.38 -21.76 17.00
CA LEU A 218 3.37 -20.56 16.17
C LEU A 218 3.78 -20.89 14.74
N GLN A 219 2.87 -20.65 13.81
CA GLN A 219 3.16 -20.69 12.38
C GLN A 219 3.67 -19.33 11.93
N VAL A 220 4.83 -19.32 11.29
CA VAL A 220 5.48 -18.10 10.79
C VAL A 220 5.76 -18.25 9.31
N TRP A 221 5.32 -17.26 8.53
CA TRP A 221 5.53 -17.20 7.10
C TRP A 221 6.24 -15.89 6.74
N ALA A 222 7.15 -15.96 5.77
CA ALA A 222 7.71 -14.78 5.12
C ALA A 222 6.90 -14.46 3.86
N LEU A 223 6.39 -13.23 3.77
CA LEU A 223 5.71 -12.72 2.59
C LEU A 223 6.63 -11.71 1.90
N HIS A 224 6.90 -11.85 0.61
CA HIS A 224 7.70 -10.86 -0.11
C HIS A 224 7.09 -10.43 -1.44
N GLY A 225 7.12 -9.12 -1.69
CA GLY A 225 6.62 -8.50 -2.93
C GLY A 225 7.56 -8.60 -4.13
N SER A 226 8.57 -9.47 -4.08
CA SER A 226 9.54 -9.65 -5.18
C SER A 226 9.09 -10.75 -6.16
N PRO A 227 9.61 -10.76 -7.41
CA PRO A 227 9.33 -11.81 -8.38
C PRO A 227 9.70 -13.24 -7.93
N ARG A 228 10.43 -13.38 -6.82
CA ARG A 228 10.79 -14.67 -6.23
C ARG A 228 9.60 -15.42 -5.62
N MET A 229 8.46 -14.76 -5.39
CA MET A 229 7.21 -15.38 -4.92
C MET A 229 6.11 -15.06 -5.92
N THR A 230 5.45 -16.11 -6.38
CA THR A 230 4.32 -16.02 -7.28
C THR A 230 3.10 -15.46 -6.56
N ILE A 231 2.14 -14.93 -7.33
CA ILE A 231 0.86 -14.47 -6.78
C ILE A 231 0.14 -15.63 -6.08
N ALA A 232 0.19 -16.84 -6.65
CA ALA A 232 -0.45 -18.02 -6.09
C ALA A 232 0.11 -18.37 -4.70
N GLU A 233 1.43 -18.40 -4.55
CA GLU A 233 2.08 -18.63 -3.25
C GLU A 233 1.72 -17.55 -2.23
N ARG A 234 1.71 -16.28 -2.64
CA ARG A 234 1.33 -15.18 -1.76
C ARG A 234 -0.12 -15.31 -1.28
N THR A 235 -1.04 -15.64 -2.20
CA THR A 235 -2.45 -15.86 -1.87
C THR A 235 -2.62 -17.03 -0.91
N ALA A 236 -1.92 -18.15 -1.15
CA ALA A 236 -1.98 -19.31 -0.27
C ALA A 236 -1.50 -18.99 1.15
N ILE A 237 -0.42 -18.22 1.30
CA ILE A 237 0.06 -17.78 2.63
C ILE A 237 -0.97 -16.88 3.31
N LEU A 238 -1.57 -15.93 2.58
CA LEU A 238 -2.59 -15.04 3.14
C LEU A 238 -3.86 -15.80 3.57
N GLU A 239 -4.25 -16.82 2.81
CA GLU A 239 -5.35 -17.72 3.17
C GLU A 239 -5.00 -18.58 4.39
N GLN A 240 -3.79 -19.13 4.47
CA GLN A 240 -3.34 -19.86 5.66
C GLN A 240 -3.35 -18.95 6.90
N PHE A 241 -2.81 -17.73 6.77
CA PHE A 241 -2.83 -16.73 7.83
C PHE A 241 -4.26 -16.34 8.25
N SER A 242 -5.19 -16.23 7.31
CA SER A 242 -6.59 -15.89 7.62
C SER A 242 -7.31 -17.01 8.39
N HIS A 243 -6.93 -18.27 8.18
CA HIS A 243 -7.55 -19.44 8.83
C HIS A 243 -6.80 -19.95 10.07
N ALA A 244 -5.55 -19.53 10.29
CA ALA A 244 -4.82 -19.87 11.52
C ALA A 244 -5.58 -19.37 12.77
N GLU A 245 -5.54 -20.13 13.86
CA GLU A 245 -6.16 -19.79 15.16
C GLU A 245 -5.11 -19.41 16.21
#